data_AF-A0A3N4K8F7-F1
#
_entry.id   AF-A0A3N4K8F7-F1
#
_cell.length_a   1.000
_cell.length_b   1.000
_cell.length_c   1.000
_cell.angle_alpha   90.00
_cell.angle_beta   90.00
_cell.angle_gamma   90.00
#
_symmetry.space_group_name_H-M   'P 1'
#
loop_
_entity.id
_entity.type
_entity.pdbx_description
1 polymer ?
#
loop_
_entity_poly.entity_id
_entity_poly.type
_entity_poly.pdbx_seq_one_letter_code
_entity_poly.pdbx_strand_id
1 'polypeptide(L)'
;SALQAAAENGNIEMVELLLAAGANIGQEGSGNGGRTALQAAAESGDLEVVKHLLSMKADVNEPASETNGRTALQAAAESGHVEVVKHL
;
A
#
# COMPACT_ATOMS: atom_id res chain seq x y z
N SER A 1 -8.62 4.90 3.98
CA SER A 1 -8.58 4.69 5.45
C SER A 1 -7.38 5.40 6.03
N ALA A 2 -7.28 5.54 7.35
CA ALA A 2 -6.11 6.16 7.99
C ALA A 2 -4.81 5.42 7.63
N LEU A 3 -4.84 4.08 7.55
CA LEU A 3 -3.67 3.27 7.20
C LEU A 3 -3.22 3.51 5.76
N GLN A 4 -4.16 3.58 4.81
CA GLN A 4 -3.87 3.89 3.40
C GLN A 4 -3.24 5.28 3.25
N ALA A 5 -3.78 6.28 3.95
CA ALA A 5 -3.24 7.64 3.91
C ALA A 5 -1.86 7.75 4.57
N ALA A 6 -1.61 7.02 5.67
CA ALA A 6 -0.29 6.96 6.29
C ALA A 6 0.73 6.30 5.35
N ALA A 7 0.33 5.22 4.68
CA ALA A 7 1.15 4.48 3.75
C ALA A 7 1.50 5.29 2.48
N GLU A 8 0.55 6.04 1.92
CA GLU A 8 0.77 6.94 0.79
C GLU A 8 1.70 8.13 1.11
N ASN A 9 1.73 8.57 2.38
CA ASN A 9 2.61 9.65 2.83
C ASN A 9 3.98 9.15 3.31
N GLY A 10 4.28 7.85 3.20
CA GLY A 10 5.54 7.28 3.69
C GLY A 10 5.71 7.32 5.22
N ASN A 11 4.64 7.57 5.98
CA ASN A 11 4.73 7.77 7.42
C ASN A 11 4.75 6.43 8.16
N ILE A 12 5.94 5.84 8.27
CA ILE A 12 6.15 4.54 8.91
C ILE A 12 5.68 4.50 10.36
N GLU A 13 5.95 5.55 11.15
CA GLU A 13 5.53 5.61 12.56
C GLU A 13 4.00 5.54 12.69
N MET A 14 3.28 6.24 11.81
CA MET A 14 1.82 6.20 11.79
C MET A 14 1.28 4.87 11.28
N VAL A 15 1.94 4.25 10.29
CA VAL A 15 1.59 2.90 9.82
C VAL A 15 1.68 1.89 10.96
N GLU A 16 2.80 1.89 11.69
CA GLU A 16 3.02 1.02 12.85
C GLU A 16 1.98 1.26 13.95
N LEU A 17 1.72 2.52 14.29
CA LEU A 17 0.73 2.89 15.30
C LEU A 17 -0.68 2.39 14.92
N LEU A 18 -1.08 2.57 13.66
CA LEU A 18 -2.40 2.18 13.19
C LEU A 18 -2.57 0.66 13.15
N LEU A 19 -1.53 -0.08 12.72
CA LEU A 19 -1.54 -1.55 12.77
C LEU A 19 -1.60 -2.06 14.22
N ALA A 20 -0.85 -1.44 15.14
CA ALA A 20 -0.92 -1.75 16.56
C ALA A 20 -2.30 -1.44 17.17
N ALA A 21 -3.00 -0.43 16.65
CA ALA A 21 -4.38 -0.09 17.03
C ALA A 21 -5.44 -1.00 16.38
N GLY A 22 -5.04 -2.01 15.60
CA GLY A 22 -5.92 -2.99 14.99
C GLY A 22 -6.49 -2.59 13.62
N ALA A 23 -5.86 -1.65 12.91
CA ALA A 23 -6.20 -1.38 11.52
C ALA A 23 -6.06 -2.65 10.67
N ASN A 24 -7.05 -2.93 9.81
CA ASN A 24 -6.97 -4.05 8.89
C ASN A 24 -5.98 -3.76 7.76
N ILE A 25 -4.89 -4.52 7.71
CA ILE A 25 -3.82 -4.38 6.72
C ILE A 25 -4.29 -4.63 5.28
N GLY A 26 -5.25 -5.54 5.10
CA GLY A 26 -5.88 -5.88 3.82
C GLY A 26 -7.15 -5.08 3.56
N GLN A 27 -7.36 -3.95 4.25
CA GLN A 27 -8.54 -3.12 3.99
C GLN A 27 -8.48 -2.57 2.57
N GLU A 28 -9.43 -2.98 1.74
CA GLU A 28 -9.67 -2.41 0.42
C GLU A 28 -10.06 -0.93 0.53
N GLY A 29 -9.55 -0.11 -0.39
CA GLY A 29 -9.98 1.28 -0.49
C GLY A 29 -11.44 1.36 -0.96
N SER A 30 -12.20 2.30 -0.39
CA SER A 30 -13.58 2.53 -0.83
C SER A 30 -13.64 3.54 -1.97
N GLY A 31 -14.56 3.31 -2.92
CA GLY A 31 -14.82 4.22 -4.04
C GLY A 31 -13.90 4.02 -5.24
N ASN A 32 -14.05 4.87 -6.25
CA ASN A 32 -13.27 4.80 -7.48
C ASN A 32 -11.78 5.02 -7.20
N GLY A 33 -10.93 4.11 -7.66
CA GLY A 33 -9.49 4.13 -7.39
C GLY A 33 -9.13 3.71 -5.96
N GLY A 34 -9.99 2.93 -5.29
CA GLY A 34 -9.69 2.36 -3.99
C GLY A 34 -8.38 1.56 -4.01
N ARG A 35 -7.53 1.78 -3.00
CA ARG A 35 -6.22 1.14 -2.82
C ARG A 35 -6.12 0.51 -1.44
N THR A 36 -5.46 -0.64 -1.32
CA THR A 36 -4.95 -1.14 -0.03
C THR A 36 -3.78 -0.28 0.45
N ALA A 37 -3.36 -0.46 1.71
CA ALA A 37 -2.19 0.26 2.22
C ALA A 37 -0.91 -0.06 1.41
N LEU A 38 -0.75 -1.31 0.99
CA LEU A 38 0.39 -1.73 0.17
C LEU A 38 0.35 -1.12 -1.24
N GLN A 39 -0.82 -1.07 -1.87
CA GLN A 39 -1.00 -0.43 -3.17
C GLN A 39 -0.70 1.08 -3.10
N ALA A 40 -1.11 1.75 -2.01
CA ALA A 40 -0.85 3.17 -1.80
C ALA A 40 0.65 3.46 -1.55
N ALA A 41 1.31 2.66 -0.70
CA ALA A 41 2.76 2.75 -0.49
C ALA A 41 3.54 2.49 -1.80
N ALA A 42 3.09 1.52 -2.60
CA ALA A 42 3.71 1.20 -3.87
C ALA A 42 3.59 2.35 -4.89
N GLU A 43 2.45 3.05 -4.92
CA GLU A 43 2.25 4.24 -5.77
C GLU A 43 3.12 5.43 -5.36
N SER A 44 3.36 5.61 -4.05
CA SER A 44 4.20 6.69 -3.50
C SER A 44 5.71 6.42 -3.66
N GLY A 45 6.10 5.15 -3.81
CA GLY A 45 7.50 4.74 -3.90
C GLY A 45 8.20 4.54 -2.56
N ASP A 46 7.48 4.60 -1.45
CA ASP A 46 8.02 4.47 -0.10
C ASP A 46 8.41 3.02 0.23
N LEU A 47 9.63 2.65 -0.17
CA LEU A 47 10.17 1.30 -0.03
C LEU A 47 10.18 0.79 1.43
N GLU A 48 10.41 1.68 2.40
CA GLU A 48 10.41 1.33 3.81
C GLU A 48 9.01 0.85 4.26
N VAL A 49 7.97 1.60 3.92
CA VAL A 49 6.58 1.23 4.21
C VAL A 49 6.19 -0.05 3.46
N VAL A 50 6.57 -0.20 2.19
CA VAL A 50 6.33 -1.43 1.41
C VAL A 50 6.91 -2.65 2.12
N LYS A 51 8.20 -2.60 2.50
CA LYS A 51 8.86 -3.69 3.21
C LYS A 51 8.19 -3.99 4.54
N HIS A 52 7.81 -2.95 5.28
CA HIS A 52 7.13 -3.12 6.56
C HIS A 52 5.78 -3.83 6.39
N LEU A 53 4.92 -3.36 5.48
CA LEU A 53 3.61 -3.96 5.21
C LEU A 53 3.75 -5.43 4.74
N LEU A 54 4.71 -5.75 3.88
CA LEU A 54 5.00 -7.12 3.47
C LEU A 54 5.48 -7.99 4.65
N SER A 55 6.31 -7.45 5.54
CA SER A 55 6.75 -8.16 6.75
C SER A 55 5.58 -8.47 7.69
N MET A 56 4.57 -7.58 7.70
CA MET A 56 3.29 -7.73 8.39
C MET A 56 2.27 -8.58 7.61
N LYS A 57 2.70 -9.31 6.57
CA LYS A 57 1.87 -10.23 5.78
C LYS A 57 0.76 -9.56 4.97
N ALA A 58 0.92 -8.28 4.58
CA ALA A 58 0.06 -7.71 3.54
C ALA A 58 0.15 -8.58 2.27
N ASP A 59 -1.00 -8.93 1.68
CA ASP A 59 -1.00 -9.71 0.45
C ASP A 59 -0.60 -8.81 -0.74
N VAL A 60 0.49 -9.19 -1.39
CA VAL A 60 1.02 -8.49 -2.57
C VAL A 60 0.12 -8.62 -3.79
N ASN A 61 -0.75 -9.64 -3.81
CA ASN A 61 -1.65 -9.94 -4.91
C ASN A 61 -3.08 -9.42 -4.69
N GLU A 62 -3.31 -8.57 -3.68
CA GLU A 62 -4.63 -7.95 -3.49
C GLU A 62 -5.09 -7.29 -4.79
N PRO A 63 -6.34 -7.54 -5.21
CA PRO A 63 -6.84 -7.08 -6.48
C PRO A 63 -6.94 -5.55 -6.49
N ALA A 64 -6.85 -5.00 -7.71
CA ALA A 64 -7.20 -3.62 -7.95
C ALA A 64 -8.71 -3.40 -7.72
N SER A 65 -9.09 -2.21 -7.23
CA SER A 65 -10.48 -1.75 -7.30
C SER A 65 -11.01 -1.82 -8.73
N GLU A 66 -12.27 -2.26 -8.90
CA GLU A 66 -12.91 -2.47 -10.20
C GLU A 66 -12.86 -1.24 -11.12
N THR A 67 -12.96 -0.05 -10.53
CA THR A 67 -12.90 1.22 -11.25
C THR A 67 -11.59 1.93 -10.96
N ASN A 68 -10.76 2.14 -11.98
CA ASN A 68 -9.48 2.87 -11.93
C ASN A 68 -8.50 2.40 -10.82
N GLY A 69 -8.68 1.19 -10.28
CA GLY A 69 -7.76 0.63 -9.30
C GLY A 69 -6.47 0.15 -9.97
N ARG A 70 -5.45 -0.05 -9.14
CA ARG A 70 -4.18 -0.64 -9.54
C ARG A 70 -3.74 -1.67 -8.50
N THR A 71 -3.13 -2.75 -8.95
CA THR A 71 -2.36 -3.62 -8.05
C THR A 71 -1.12 -2.89 -7.56
N ALA A 72 -0.48 -3.39 -6.50
CA ALA A 72 0.74 -2.76 -5.98
C ALA A 72 1.83 -2.71 -7.06
N LEU A 73 1.98 -3.78 -7.83
CA LEU A 73 2.94 -3.84 -8.93
C LEU A 73 2.63 -2.85 -10.05
N GLN A 74 1.36 -2.72 -10.45
CA GLN A 74 0.94 -1.74 -11.46
C GLN A 74 1.21 -0.30 -10.99
N ALA A 75 0.85 0.01 -9.74
CA ALA A 75 1.07 1.33 -9.17
C ALA A 75 2.57 1.71 -9.13
N ALA A 76 3.42 0.81 -8.64
CA ALA A 76 4.87 1.06 -8.61
C ALA A 76 5.48 1.17 -10.01
N ALA A 77 5.05 0.33 -10.95
CA ALA A 77 5.56 0.35 -12.32
C ALA A 77 5.14 1.62 -13.09
N GLU A 78 3.88 2.05 -12.96
CA GLU A 78 3.38 3.27 -13.60
C GLU A 78 4.06 4.54 -13.05
N SER A 79 4.33 4.58 -11.74
CA SER A 79 5.04 5.70 -11.10
C SER A 79 6.57 5.64 -11.26
N GLY A 80 7.12 4.57 -11.85
CA GLY A 80 8.56 4.43 -12.10
C GLY A 80 9.40 4.06 -10.87
N HIS A 81 8.79 3.50 -9.83
CA HIS A 81 9.46 3.12 -8.58
C HIS A 81 10.16 1.76 -8.70
N VAL A 82 11.26 1.72 -9.43
CA VAL A 82 12.03 0.50 -9.75
C VAL A 82 12.41 -0.32 -8.52
N GLU A 83 12.84 0.34 -7.44
CA GLU A 83 13.25 -0.39 -6.23
C GLU A 83 12.06 -1.01 -5.49
N VAL A 84 10.87 -0.39 -5.55
CA VAL A 84 9.63 -0.99 -5.04
C VAL A 84 9.24 -2.21 -5.88
N VAL A 85 9.27 -2.09 -7.21
CA VAL A 85 8.97 -3.20 -8.13
C VAL A 85 9.83 -4.44 -7.86
N LYS A 86 11.10 -4.26 -7.47
CA LYS A 86 12.00 -5.38 -7.14
C LYS A 86 11.66 -6.11 -5.83
N HIS A 87 10.86 -5.50 -4.96
CA HIS A 87 10.54 -6.00 -3.62
C HIS A 87 9.08 -6.44 -3.46
N LEU A 88 8.22 -6.13 -4.43
CA LEU A 88 6.89 -6.72 -4.57
C LEU A 88 7.00 -8.07 -5.27
#